data_AF-A0A9E5N6E9-F1
#
_entry.id   AF-A0A9E5N6E9-F1
#
_cell.length_a   1.000
_cell.length_b   1.000
_cell.length_c   1.000
_cell.angle_alpha   90.00
_cell.angle_beta   90.00
_cell.angle_gamma   90.00
#
_symmetry.space_group_name_H-M   'P 1'
#
loop_
_entity.id
_entity.type
_entity.pdbx_description
1 polymer ?
#
loop_
_entity_poly.entity_id
_entity_poly.type
_entity_poly.pdbx_seq_one_letter_code
_entity_poly.pdbx_strand_id
1 'polypeptide(L)'
;MDIDEYKAVCEQNWARASNKREVTRLKFPPRETMIHASVYEARPDVNAVVHTHQPLATAFSVAGTPLLPIYNQAAPFAPETPIFPSPRLIYTVQDGREICQALGDRMALLLQGHGVVVVGDSLEYATVHAIYLERTAYMQWVASSVGKPVLMPQKDIDY
;
A
#
# COMPACT_ATOMS: atom_id res chain seq x y z
N MET A 1 -5.61 19.87 6.19
CA MET A 1 -6.11 19.86 4.81
C MET A 1 -7.54 19.40 4.89
N ASP A 2 -8.49 20.16 4.34
CA ASP A 2 -9.89 19.76 4.34
C ASP A 2 -10.05 18.53 3.42
N ILE A 3 -10.57 17.44 3.97
CA ILE A 3 -10.67 16.16 3.25
C ILE A 3 -11.78 16.22 2.19
N ASP A 4 -12.80 17.06 2.38
CA ASP A 4 -13.92 17.20 1.46
C ASP A 4 -13.58 18.21 0.35
N GLU A 5 -12.81 19.26 0.65
CA GLU A 5 -12.13 20.07 -0.36
C GLU A 5 -11.19 19.20 -1.22
N TYR A 6 -10.43 18.29 -0.60
CA TYR A 6 -9.54 17.37 -1.30
C TYR A 6 -10.28 16.35 -2.17
N LYS A 7 -11.36 15.75 -1.66
CA LYS A 7 -12.26 14.87 -2.44
C LYS A 7 -12.87 15.62 -3.63
N ALA A 8 -13.40 16.83 -3.42
CA ALA A 8 -13.94 17.67 -4.48
C ALA A 8 -12.87 18.03 -5.54
N VAL A 9 -11.65 18.34 -5.12
CA VAL A 9 -10.51 18.56 -6.02
C VAL A 9 -10.20 17.30 -6.82
N CYS A 10 -10.25 16.09 -6.24
CA CYS A 10 -10.06 14.84 -6.97
C CYS A 10 -11.15 14.60 -8.02
N GLU A 11 -12.43 14.79 -7.67
CA GLU A 11 -13.55 14.61 -8.59
C GLU A 11 -13.55 15.61 -9.75
N GLN A 12 -13.06 16.84 -9.54
CA GLN A 12 -13.02 17.91 -10.53
C GLN A 12 -11.81 17.85 -11.49
N ASN A 13 -10.90 16.89 -11.33
CA ASN A 13 -9.54 16.98 -11.89
C ASN A 13 -9.31 16.17 -13.19
N TRP A 14 -9.45 16.84 -14.33
CA TRP A 14 -9.27 16.27 -15.68
C TRP A 14 -7.92 16.66 -16.34
N ALA A 15 -7.04 15.67 -16.53
CA ALA A 15 -5.63 15.84 -16.97
C ALA A 15 -5.42 16.66 -18.26
N ARG A 16 -4.26 17.32 -18.43
CA ARG A 16 -3.92 18.10 -19.64
C ARG A 16 -3.01 17.33 -20.62
N ALA A 17 -3.56 17.05 -21.80
CA ALA A 17 -2.82 16.72 -23.02
C ALA A 17 -2.97 17.89 -24.00
N SER A 18 -1.92 18.15 -24.79
CA SER A 18 -1.90 19.24 -25.77
C SER A 18 -2.45 18.72 -27.11
N ASN A 19 -3.34 19.41 -27.82
CA ASN A 19 -3.47 20.87 -27.87
C ASN A 19 -4.82 21.46 -27.41
N LYS A 20 -5.77 20.68 -26.89
CA LYS A 20 -6.91 21.22 -26.10
C LYS A 20 -7.33 20.31 -24.94
N ARG A 21 -6.87 20.70 -23.75
CA ARG A 21 -7.50 20.56 -22.42
C ARG A 21 -7.19 21.87 -21.68
N GLU A 22 -7.92 22.23 -20.62
CA GLU A 22 -7.84 23.50 -19.86
C GLU A 22 -8.31 23.20 -18.42
N VAL A 23 -7.89 23.82 -17.29
CA VAL A 23 -6.89 24.88 -16.95
C VAL A 23 -6.60 24.81 -15.42
N THR A 24 -5.41 24.90 -14.83
CA THR A 24 -3.98 24.69 -15.17
C THR A 24 -3.19 24.40 -13.86
N ARG A 25 -1.95 23.86 -13.94
CA ARG A 25 -0.81 23.98 -12.96
C ARG A 25 -1.12 23.96 -11.43
N LEU A 26 -0.66 23.02 -10.59
CA LEU A 26 -0.06 21.67 -10.74
C LEU A 26 -1.18 20.63 -10.61
N LYS A 27 -2.12 20.64 -11.56
CA LYS A 27 -3.52 20.45 -11.20
C LYS A 27 -4.05 19.02 -11.09
N PHE A 28 -3.22 18.01 -10.89
CA PHE A 28 -3.72 16.64 -10.69
C PHE A 28 -2.94 16.00 -9.54
N PRO A 29 -3.57 15.70 -8.40
CA PRO A 29 -2.98 14.74 -7.49
C PRO A 29 -2.94 13.38 -8.23
N PRO A 30 -2.11 12.39 -7.81
CA PRO A 30 -1.99 11.12 -8.52
C PRO A 30 -3.34 10.49 -8.85
N ARG A 31 -3.45 9.72 -9.95
CA ARG A 31 -4.72 9.05 -10.29
C ARG A 31 -5.28 8.20 -9.15
N GLU A 32 -4.40 7.75 -8.27
CA GLU A 32 -4.69 6.85 -7.15
C GLU A 32 -4.70 7.57 -5.80
N THR A 33 -5.02 8.85 -5.82
CA THR A 33 -5.08 9.71 -4.63
C THR A 33 -6.03 9.19 -3.56
N MET A 34 -7.08 8.45 -3.96
CA MET A 34 -8.00 7.82 -3.02
C MET A 34 -7.33 6.76 -2.13
N ILE A 35 -6.17 6.22 -2.52
CA ILE A 35 -5.35 5.40 -1.61
C ILE A 35 -4.99 6.22 -0.35
N HIS A 36 -4.41 7.40 -0.55
CA HIS A 36 -3.89 8.22 0.54
C HIS A 36 -5.03 8.88 1.34
N ALA A 37 -6.01 9.49 0.65
CA ALA A 37 -7.12 10.19 1.30
C ALA A 37 -7.93 9.27 2.22
N SER A 38 -8.32 8.09 1.72
CA SER A 38 -9.16 7.17 2.48
C SER A 38 -8.43 6.55 3.66
N VAL A 39 -7.11 6.29 3.53
CA VAL A 39 -6.31 5.82 4.67
C VAL A 39 -6.23 6.90 5.75
N TYR A 40 -5.94 8.17 5.43
CA TYR A 40 -5.92 9.24 6.43
C TYR A 40 -7.30 9.47 7.09
N GLU A 41 -8.39 9.26 6.36
CA GLU A 41 -9.76 9.34 6.90
C GLU A 41 -10.11 8.14 7.81
N ALA A 42 -9.62 6.93 7.50
CA ALA A 42 -9.92 5.71 8.23
C ALA A 42 -8.95 5.41 9.40
N ARG A 43 -7.73 5.94 9.36
CA ARG A 43 -6.63 5.64 10.30
C ARG A 43 -6.00 6.93 10.85
N PRO A 44 -6.57 7.52 11.93
CA PRO A 44 -6.03 8.73 12.56
C PRO A 44 -4.63 8.58 13.16
N ASP A 45 -4.14 7.35 13.30
CA ASP A 45 -2.78 7.00 13.73
C ASP A 45 -1.73 7.12 12.60
N VAL A 46 -2.17 7.23 11.34
CA VAL A 46 -1.31 7.29 10.15
C VAL A 46 -1.06 8.74 9.72
N ASN A 47 0.22 9.15 9.70
CA ASN A 47 0.64 10.45 9.17
C ASN A 47 1.35 10.34 7.80
N ALA A 48 1.67 9.14 7.34
CA ALA A 48 2.27 8.92 6.03
C ALA A 48 1.76 7.64 5.35
N VAL A 49 1.55 7.73 4.03
CA VAL A 49 1.15 6.62 3.18
C VAL A 49 2.07 6.58 1.95
N VAL A 50 2.68 5.43 1.70
CA VAL A 50 3.56 5.16 0.56
C VAL A 50 2.89 4.11 -0.34
N HIS A 51 2.77 4.44 -1.63
CA HIS A 51 2.27 3.52 -2.66
C HIS A 51 3.35 3.31 -3.73
N THR A 52 3.68 2.05 -4.04
CA THR A 52 4.68 1.69 -5.05
C THR A 52 4.25 0.44 -5.82
N HIS A 53 4.81 0.25 -7.02
CA HIS A 53 4.62 -0.94 -7.86
C HIS A 53 5.87 -1.83 -7.81
N GLN A 54 6.35 -2.11 -6.59
CA GLN A 54 7.60 -2.85 -6.37
C GLN A 54 7.47 -4.34 -6.78
N PRO A 55 8.41 -4.87 -7.57
CA PRO A 55 8.15 -6.04 -8.41
C PRO A 55 7.91 -7.34 -7.63
N LEU A 56 8.66 -7.59 -6.56
CA LEU A 56 8.55 -8.86 -5.83
C LEU A 56 7.27 -8.89 -4.99
N ALA A 57 6.97 -7.85 -4.21
CA ALA A 57 5.71 -7.79 -3.46
C ALA A 57 4.49 -7.83 -4.40
N THR A 58 4.59 -7.19 -5.58
CA THR A 58 3.55 -7.29 -6.62
C THR A 58 3.42 -8.72 -7.17
N ALA A 59 4.52 -9.44 -7.40
CA ALA A 59 4.49 -10.84 -7.84
C ALA A 59 3.81 -11.77 -6.81
N PHE A 60 4.05 -11.56 -5.51
CA PHE A 60 3.34 -12.27 -4.44
C PHE A 60 1.82 -12.01 -4.48
N SER A 61 1.42 -10.75 -4.71
CA SER A 61 0.00 -10.37 -4.85
C SER A 61 -0.67 -11.08 -6.05
N VAL A 62 0.03 -11.19 -7.19
CA VAL A 62 -0.42 -11.90 -8.41
C VAL A 62 -0.56 -13.40 -8.13
N ALA A 63 0.36 -13.99 -7.38
CA ALA A 63 0.30 -15.38 -6.94
C ALA A 63 -0.74 -15.65 -5.84
N GLY A 64 -1.48 -14.62 -5.37
CA GLY A 64 -2.42 -14.76 -4.26
C GLY A 64 -1.77 -15.20 -2.94
N THR A 65 -0.47 -14.97 -2.79
CA THR A 65 0.33 -15.43 -1.63
C THR A 65 0.67 -14.22 -0.75
N PRO A 66 0.25 -14.19 0.53
CA PRO A 66 0.57 -13.08 1.41
C PRO A 66 2.05 -13.09 1.80
N LEU A 67 2.56 -11.91 2.21
CA LEU A 67 3.90 -11.80 2.78
C LEU A 67 3.90 -12.10 4.27
N LEU A 68 4.91 -12.85 4.72
CA LEU A 68 4.96 -13.51 6.02
C LEU A 68 6.13 -13.01 6.90
N PRO A 69 5.96 -12.91 8.22
CA PRO A 69 7.03 -12.54 9.16
C PRO A 69 7.99 -13.72 9.36
N ILE A 70 8.93 -13.91 8.42
CA ILE A 70 9.89 -15.04 8.42
C ILE A 70 11.31 -14.65 8.90
N TYR A 71 11.56 -13.36 9.15
CA TYR A 71 12.83 -12.82 9.64
C TYR A 71 12.59 -11.44 10.26
N ASN A 72 13.54 -10.95 11.07
CA ASN A 72 13.38 -9.77 11.92
C ASN A 72 12.80 -8.52 11.23
N GLN A 73 13.23 -8.18 10.00
CA GLN A 73 12.71 -6.98 9.31
C GLN A 73 11.28 -7.13 8.78
N ALA A 74 10.71 -8.33 8.83
CA ALA A 74 9.32 -8.62 8.45
C ALA A 74 8.35 -8.64 9.65
N ALA A 75 8.84 -8.57 10.89
CA ALA A 75 8.00 -8.51 12.09
C ALA A 75 6.93 -7.39 12.05
N PRO A 76 7.21 -6.17 11.53
CA PRO A 76 6.19 -5.12 11.39
C PRO A 76 5.02 -5.45 10.44
N PHE A 77 5.14 -6.49 9.62
CA PHE A 77 4.09 -6.97 8.71
C PHE A 77 3.38 -8.23 9.22
N ALA A 78 3.56 -8.57 10.50
CA ALA A 78 2.86 -9.68 11.15
C ALA A 78 1.35 -9.40 11.30
N PRO A 79 0.51 -10.46 11.41
CA PRO A 79 0.84 -11.88 11.23
C PRO A 79 1.08 -12.24 9.75
N GLU A 80 0.54 -11.44 8.82
CA GLU A 80 0.79 -11.50 7.39
C GLU A 80 0.32 -10.18 6.72
N THR A 81 0.83 -9.91 5.51
CA THR A 81 0.35 -8.78 4.70
C THR A 81 -0.90 -9.19 3.90
N PRO A 82 -2.08 -8.58 4.13
CA PRO A 82 -3.31 -8.88 3.39
C PRO A 82 -3.21 -8.56 1.89
N ILE A 83 -4.11 -9.14 1.11
CA ILE A 83 -4.23 -8.92 -0.34
C ILE A 83 -5.61 -8.36 -0.67
N PHE A 84 -5.64 -7.22 -1.35
CA PHE A 84 -6.81 -6.72 -2.03
C PHE A 84 -6.96 -7.42 -3.40
N PRO A 85 -8.05 -8.17 -3.66
CA PRO A 85 -8.17 -9.06 -4.81
C PRO A 85 -8.62 -8.32 -6.08
N SER A 86 -7.88 -7.29 -6.49
CA SER A 86 -8.19 -6.52 -7.70
C SER A 86 -6.97 -5.78 -8.26
N PRO A 87 -6.71 -5.82 -9.59
CA PRO A 87 -5.66 -5.06 -10.26
C PRO A 87 -6.09 -3.65 -10.69
N ARG A 88 -7.24 -3.18 -10.20
CA ARG A 88 -7.86 -1.93 -10.66
C ARG A 88 -7.21 -0.72 -9.97
N LEU A 89 -7.21 0.41 -10.67
CA LEU A 89 -6.81 1.69 -10.09
C LEU A 89 -7.74 2.06 -8.93
N ILE A 90 -7.18 2.67 -7.87
CA ILE A 90 -7.94 3.10 -6.69
C ILE A 90 -8.24 4.60 -6.80
N TYR A 91 -9.31 4.96 -7.52
CA TYR A 91 -9.58 6.36 -7.90
C TYR A 91 -10.96 6.88 -7.47
N THR A 92 -11.88 6.03 -6.99
CA THR A 92 -13.17 6.47 -6.43
C THR A 92 -13.19 6.41 -4.90
N VAL A 93 -14.14 7.13 -4.28
CA VAL A 93 -14.43 7.04 -2.84
C VAL A 93 -14.76 5.60 -2.42
N GLN A 94 -15.39 4.82 -3.30
CA GLN A 94 -15.74 3.43 -3.02
C GLN A 94 -14.50 2.52 -3.06
N ASP A 95 -13.60 2.68 -4.03
CA ASP A 95 -12.32 1.95 -4.05
C ASP A 95 -11.48 2.24 -2.80
N GLY A 96 -11.42 3.53 -2.41
CA GLY A 96 -10.72 3.96 -1.20
C GLY A 96 -11.25 3.30 0.08
N ARG A 97 -12.58 3.20 0.22
CA ARG A 97 -13.22 2.49 1.34
C ARG A 97 -12.89 0.99 1.33
N GLU A 98 -12.95 0.35 0.17
CA GLU A 98 -12.68 -1.08 0.03
C GLU A 98 -11.22 -1.44 0.36
N ILE A 99 -10.24 -0.63 -0.07
CA ILE A 99 -8.85 -0.88 0.34
C ILE A 99 -8.62 -0.60 1.82
N CYS A 100 -9.33 0.35 2.44
CA CYS A 100 -9.21 0.58 3.89
C CYS A 100 -9.80 -0.56 4.70
N GLN A 101 -10.89 -1.17 4.24
CA GLN A 101 -11.42 -2.42 4.81
C GLN A 101 -10.45 -3.58 4.66
N ALA A 102 -9.74 -3.69 3.52
CA ALA A 102 -8.74 -4.73 3.30
C ALA A 102 -7.43 -4.51 4.09
N LEU A 103 -7.04 -3.25 4.33
CA LEU A 103 -5.89 -2.88 5.15
C LEU A 103 -6.16 -3.12 6.64
N GLY A 104 -7.33 -2.72 7.14
CA GLY A 104 -7.69 -2.83 8.55
C GLY A 104 -6.71 -2.09 9.47
N ASP A 105 -6.17 -2.80 10.46
CA ASP A 105 -5.15 -2.32 11.40
C ASP A 105 -3.70 -2.48 10.88
N ARG A 106 -3.51 -3.17 9.74
CA ARG A 106 -2.17 -3.56 9.24
C ARG A 106 -1.35 -2.36 8.79
N MET A 107 -0.03 -2.57 8.76
CA MET A 107 0.96 -1.62 8.26
C MET A 107 1.06 -1.62 6.72
N ALA A 108 0.69 -2.72 6.08
CA ALA A 108 0.82 -2.89 4.64
C ALA A 108 -0.36 -3.66 4.04
N LEU A 109 -0.62 -3.42 2.76
CA LEU A 109 -1.62 -4.09 1.94
C LEU A 109 -1.02 -4.34 0.55
N LEU A 110 -1.15 -5.57 0.03
CA LEU A 110 -0.83 -5.88 -1.36
C LEU A 110 -2.05 -5.63 -2.24
N LEU A 111 -1.88 -4.98 -3.39
CA LEU A 111 -2.92 -4.76 -4.40
C LEU A 111 -2.67 -5.72 -5.56
N GLN A 112 -3.53 -6.75 -5.70
CA GLN A 112 -3.30 -7.89 -6.60
C GLN A 112 -3.04 -7.47 -8.04
N GLY A 113 -1.81 -7.64 -8.52
CA GLY A 113 -1.42 -7.29 -9.89
C GLY A 113 -1.28 -5.79 -10.15
N HIS A 114 -1.14 -5.00 -9.09
CA HIS A 114 -1.07 -3.53 -9.15
C HIS A 114 0.11 -2.97 -8.36
N GLY A 115 0.25 -3.31 -7.07
CA GLY A 115 1.32 -2.75 -6.24
C GLY A 115 1.15 -3.00 -4.74
N VAL A 116 1.62 -2.07 -3.92
CA VAL A 116 1.48 -2.11 -2.45
C VAL A 116 1.05 -0.76 -1.90
N VAL A 117 0.45 -0.79 -0.71
CA VAL A 117 0.24 0.37 0.17
C VAL A 117 0.97 0.08 1.48
N VAL A 118 1.74 1.03 1.99
CA VAL A 118 2.41 0.96 3.30
C VAL A 118 2.14 2.24 4.08
N VAL A 119 1.84 2.12 5.36
CA VAL A 119 1.45 3.23 6.24
C VAL A 119 2.43 3.41 7.40
N GLY A 120 2.47 4.60 7.99
CA GLY A 120 3.29 4.89 9.16
C GLY A 120 2.97 6.21 9.85
N ASP A 121 3.60 6.41 11.01
CA ASP A 121 3.53 7.62 11.84
C ASP A 121 4.39 8.78 11.31
N SER A 122 5.28 8.50 10.36
CA SER A 122 6.17 9.44 9.69
C SER A 122 6.50 8.96 8.26
N LEU A 123 6.93 9.88 7.39
CA LEU A 123 7.28 9.57 6.01
C LEU A 123 8.50 8.66 5.94
N GLU A 124 9.48 8.91 6.79
CA GLU A 124 10.69 8.13 6.96
C GLU A 124 10.35 6.69 7.34
N TYR A 125 9.46 6.49 8.33
CA TYR A 125 9.02 5.18 8.76
C TYR A 125 8.30 4.42 7.64
N ALA A 126 7.29 5.03 7.00
CA ALA A 126 6.55 4.38 5.91
C ALA A 126 7.44 4.05 4.70
N THR A 127 8.40 4.93 4.38
CA THR A 127 9.34 4.72 3.26
C THR A 127 10.34 3.58 3.54
N VAL A 128 10.90 3.52 4.75
CA VAL A 128 11.79 2.42 5.15
C VAL A 128 11.03 1.09 5.14
N HIS A 129 9.79 1.07 5.63
CA HIS A 129 8.97 -0.15 5.63
C HIS A 129 8.52 -0.58 4.23
N ALA A 130 8.29 0.35 3.28
CA ALA A 130 8.08 -0.03 1.88
C ALA A 130 9.28 -0.81 1.30
N ILE A 131 10.52 -0.35 1.59
CA ILE A 131 11.75 -1.05 1.21
C ILE A 131 11.87 -2.41 1.92
N TYR A 132 11.49 -2.51 3.20
CA TYR A 132 11.53 -3.77 3.94
C TYR A 132 10.47 -4.77 3.48
N LEU A 133 9.31 -4.30 3.00
CA LEU A 133 8.28 -5.15 2.41
C LEU A 133 8.78 -5.84 1.13
N GLU A 134 9.52 -5.11 0.27
CA GLU A 134 10.14 -5.71 -0.93
C GLU A 134 11.26 -6.70 -0.56
N ARG A 135 12.05 -6.40 0.48
CA ARG A 135 13.04 -7.35 1.03
C ARG A 135 12.39 -8.59 1.64
N THR A 136 11.19 -8.44 2.20
CA THR A 136 10.40 -9.55 2.74
C THR A 136 9.90 -10.44 1.61
N ALA A 137 9.40 -9.87 0.52
CA ALA A 137 9.07 -10.62 -0.69
C ALA A 137 10.31 -11.35 -1.27
N TYR A 138 11.45 -10.68 -1.36
CA TYR A 138 12.71 -11.31 -1.78
C TYR A 138 13.09 -12.50 -0.89
N MET A 139 13.12 -12.29 0.43
CA MET A 139 13.51 -13.34 1.39
C MET A 139 12.53 -14.51 1.35
N GLN A 140 11.22 -14.26 1.25
CA GLN A 140 10.21 -15.31 1.18
C GLN A 140 10.29 -16.10 -0.13
N TRP A 141 10.61 -15.45 -1.25
CA TRP A 141 10.85 -16.13 -2.53
C TRP A 141 12.09 -17.02 -2.49
N VAL A 142 13.21 -16.50 -1.98
CA VAL A 142 14.46 -17.26 -1.84
C VAL A 142 14.28 -18.42 -0.86
N ALA A 143 13.67 -18.19 0.30
CA ALA A 143 13.36 -19.24 1.28
C ALA A 143 12.47 -20.32 0.68
N SER A 144 11.41 -19.94 -0.05
CA SER A 144 10.49 -20.87 -0.73
C SER A 144 11.17 -21.72 -1.81
N SER A 145 12.26 -21.23 -2.39
CA SER A 145 13.09 -21.95 -3.37
C SER A 145 14.04 -22.97 -2.73
N VAL A 146 14.30 -22.85 -1.43
CA VAL A 146 15.14 -23.76 -0.63
C VAL A 146 14.30 -24.76 0.18
N GLY A 147 13.10 -24.37 0.62
CA GLY A 147 12.18 -25.21 1.38
C GLY A 147 10.92 -24.44 1.82
N LYS A 148 10.11 -25.02 2.72
CA LYS A 148 8.95 -24.29 3.27
C LYS A 148 9.43 -23.21 4.26
N PRO A 149 9.08 -21.92 4.09
CA PRO A 149 9.43 -20.89 5.07
C PRO A 149 8.84 -21.19 6.46
N VAL A 150 9.59 -20.84 7.50
CA VAL A 150 9.18 -20.95 8.90
C VAL A 150 8.83 -19.54 9.41
N LEU A 151 7.68 -19.40 10.06
CA LEU A 151 7.25 -18.13 10.66
C LEU A 151 8.06 -17.83 11.94
N MET A 152 8.28 -16.55 12.21
CA MET A 152 8.77 -16.09 13.51
C MET A 152 7.78 -16.46 14.62
N PRO A 153 8.25 -16.94 15.79
CA PRO A 153 7.40 -17.07 16.98
C PRO A 153 6.86 -15.71 17.43
N GLN A 154 5.61 -15.65 17.89
CA GLN A 154 4.95 -14.40 18.30
C GLN A 154 5.76 -13.59 19.34
N LYS A 155 6.37 -14.28 20.31
CA LYS A 155 7.27 -13.69 21.33
C LYS A 155 8.51 -12.96 20.77
N ASP A 156 8.89 -13.24 19.52
CA ASP A 156 10.02 -12.62 18.82
C ASP A 156 9.53 -11.54 17.82
N ILE A 157 8.21 -11.36 17.69
CA ILE A 157 7.52 -10.30 16.93
C ILE A 157 7.09 -9.17 17.89
N ASP A 158 6.62 -9.52 19.10
CA ASP A 158 6.08 -8.59 20.11
C ASP A 158 7.16 -7.79 20.90
N TYR A 159 8.42 -7.79 20.44
CA TYR A 159 9.59 -7.22 21.14
C TYR A 159 9.93 -5.79 20.68
#